data_AF-A0A2E1VSY3-F1
#
_entry.id   AF-A0A2E1VSY3-F1
#
_cell.length_a   1.000
_cell.length_b   1.000
_cell.length_c   1.000
_cell.angle_alpha   90.00
_cell.angle_beta   90.00
_cell.angle_gamma   90.00
#
_symmetry.space_group_name_H-M   'P 1'
#
loop_
_entity.id
_entity.type
_entity.pdbx_description
1 polymer ?
#
loop_
_entity_poly.entity_id
_entity_poly.type
_entity_poly.pdbx_seq_one_letter_code
_entity_poly.pdbx_strand_id
1 'polypeptide(L)'
;MSFASIKTEQLADFADRLRSFGKSTGEAGLVAAADNLAGATGRDRDQLSTDLMRIYRDSASNEAFSLLYELNNEGVLRLIFHHLRRSFYAVDAADVLQEVFFNIYRYPFKFKPDRPSAFRNWTHSIIRNTVLKHSRRAQRNHAVSLSTSVEKEQRDELPLELEDAGAASPLDSTAEREAHEDLVGAWMLYLHYYLHAYRCLTPREKRALYLVEVDGLPYKEAAAELKVRVENLKMMIFRARRKIHTIMKRQFTTGQNALDRRTVAGAVRRNARTEGRG
;
A
#
# COMPACT_ATOMS: atom_id res chain seq x y z
N MET A 1 9.46 8.57 4.10
CA MET A 1 8.94 7.39 4.82
C MET A 1 10.11 6.43 5.03
N SER A 2 10.39 6.05 6.27
CA SER A 2 11.48 5.14 6.66
C SER A 2 10.98 3.70 6.69
N PHE A 3 11.84 2.74 6.33
CA PHE A 3 11.51 1.31 6.41
C PHE A 3 11.52 0.73 7.82
N ALA A 4 12.04 1.47 8.78
CA ALA A 4 12.35 0.91 10.09
C ALA A 4 11.37 1.40 11.16
N SER A 5 10.65 0.44 11.73
CA SER A 5 9.91 0.56 12.99
C SER A 5 10.23 -0.70 13.76
N ILE A 6 10.97 -0.54 14.84
CA ILE A 6 11.17 -1.58 15.85
C ILE A 6 10.27 -1.17 17.01
N LYS A 7 9.47 -2.10 17.53
CA LYS A 7 8.66 -1.85 18.73
C LYS A 7 9.58 -1.49 19.89
N THR A 8 9.22 -0.49 20.68
CA THR A 8 10.04 0.02 21.79
C THR A 8 10.49 -1.07 22.75
N GLU A 9 9.65 -2.09 22.97
CA GLU A 9 9.90 -3.24 23.84
C GLU A 9 11.01 -4.18 23.33
N GLN A 10 11.23 -4.24 22.02
CA GLN A 10 12.20 -5.14 21.39
C GLN A 10 13.53 -4.45 21.04
N LEU A 11 13.62 -3.14 21.28
CA LEU A 11 14.73 -2.31 20.82
C LEU A 11 16.03 -2.62 21.59
N ALA A 12 15.94 -2.91 22.90
CA ALA A 12 17.09 -3.24 23.74
C ALA A 12 17.73 -4.58 23.32
N ASP A 13 16.92 -5.64 23.20
CA ASP A 13 17.38 -6.96 22.76
C ASP A 13 17.99 -6.92 21.35
N PHE A 14 17.32 -6.23 20.41
CA PHE A 14 17.84 -6.03 19.07
C PHE A 14 19.20 -5.31 19.08
N ALA A 15 19.36 -4.27 19.89
CA ALA A 15 20.62 -3.53 20.00
C ALA A 15 21.75 -4.41 20.57
N ASP A 16 21.47 -5.25 21.55
CA ASP A 16 22.46 -6.15 22.14
C ASP A 16 22.90 -7.25 21.17
N ARG A 17 21.96 -7.82 20.41
CA ARG A 17 22.24 -8.77 19.33
C ARG A 17 23.06 -8.13 18.22
N LEU A 18 22.66 -6.94 17.77
CA LEU A 18 23.39 -6.19 16.75
C LEU A 18 24.82 -5.85 17.19
N ARG A 19 25.01 -5.48 18.46
CA ARG A 19 26.33 -5.20 19.06
C ARG A 19 27.21 -6.45 19.09
N SER A 20 26.65 -7.58 19.52
CA SER A 20 27.36 -8.85 19.61
C SER A 20 27.77 -9.35 18.21
N PHE A 21 26.87 -9.22 17.24
CA PHE A 21 27.13 -9.56 15.84
C PHE A 21 28.16 -8.62 15.18
N GLY A 22 28.09 -7.32 15.46
CA GLY A 22 29.09 -6.35 14.99
C GLY A 22 30.50 -6.68 15.50
N LYS A 23 30.63 -7.08 16.78
CA LYS A 23 31.91 -7.51 17.37
C LYS A 23 32.44 -8.80 16.75
N SER A 24 31.60 -9.79 16.50
CA SER A 24 32.05 -11.07 15.90
C SER A 24 32.48 -10.93 14.44
N THR A 25 31.87 -10.00 13.70
CA THR A 25 32.16 -9.77 12.28
C THR A 25 33.27 -8.72 12.06
N GLY A 26 33.70 -8.01 13.12
CA GLY A 26 34.68 -6.93 13.03
C GLY A 26 34.14 -5.63 12.41
N GLU A 27 32.83 -5.51 12.26
CA GLU A 27 32.16 -4.38 11.61
C GLU A 27 31.85 -3.29 12.64
N ALA A 28 32.81 -2.38 12.84
CA ALA A 28 32.68 -1.26 13.79
C ALA A 28 31.44 -0.38 13.53
N GLY A 29 30.99 -0.30 12.26
CA GLY A 29 29.78 0.44 11.87
C GLY A 29 28.49 -0.14 12.49
N LEU A 30 28.39 -1.47 12.65
CA LEU A 30 27.22 -2.09 13.28
C LEU A 30 27.19 -1.85 14.80
N VAL A 31 28.36 -1.86 15.45
CA VAL A 31 28.48 -1.57 16.88
C VAL A 31 28.05 -0.13 17.16
N ALA A 32 28.54 0.83 16.36
CA ALA A 32 28.15 2.23 16.49
C ALA A 32 26.64 2.46 16.19
N ALA A 33 26.08 1.70 15.25
CA ALA A 33 24.64 1.75 14.95
C ALA A 33 23.79 1.19 16.10
N ALA A 34 24.26 0.14 16.78
CA ALA A 34 23.60 -0.41 17.97
C ALA A 34 23.55 0.61 19.12
N ASP A 35 24.65 1.33 19.37
CA ASP A 35 24.73 2.36 20.40
C ASP A 35 23.77 3.53 20.16
N ASN A 36 23.53 3.88 18.90
CA ASN A 36 22.73 5.04 18.53
C ASN A 36 21.30 4.70 18.07
N LEU A 37 20.85 3.45 18.24
CA LEU A 37 19.60 2.95 17.63
C LEU A 37 18.35 3.69 18.12
N ALA A 38 18.32 4.07 19.40
CA ALA A 38 17.20 4.80 20.01
C ALA A 38 17.00 6.21 19.43
N GLY A 39 18.09 6.88 19.02
CA GLY A 39 18.08 8.20 18.38
C GLY A 39 18.22 8.17 16.86
N ALA A 40 18.32 6.98 16.25
CA ALA A 40 18.65 6.82 14.84
C ALA A 40 17.59 7.44 13.93
N THR A 41 18.05 8.28 13.00
CA THR A 41 17.18 8.86 11.98
C THR A 41 16.76 7.80 10.94
N GLY A 42 15.78 8.13 10.10
CA GLY A 42 15.39 7.25 8.99
C GLY A 42 16.54 6.96 8.02
N ARG A 43 17.52 7.86 7.89
CA ARG A 43 18.69 7.67 7.04
C ARG A 43 19.70 6.70 7.65
N ASP A 44 19.90 6.77 8.96
CA ASP A 44 20.79 5.87 9.70
C ASP A 44 20.25 4.44 9.67
N ARG A 45 18.92 4.29 9.79
CA ARG A 45 18.24 3.00 9.66
C ARG A 45 18.32 2.43 8.24
N ASP A 46 18.16 3.27 7.21
CA ASP A 46 18.33 2.84 5.81
C ASP A 46 19.79 2.36 5.54
N GLN A 47 20.77 3.06 6.12
CA GLN A 47 22.19 2.69 6.05
C GLN A 47 22.44 1.36 6.75
N LEU A 48 21.93 1.19 7.98
CA LEU A 48 22.03 -0.07 8.73
C LEU A 48 21.42 -1.25 7.95
N SER A 49 20.25 -1.09 7.33
CA SER A 49 19.66 -2.13 6.47
C SER A 49 20.53 -2.44 5.25
N THR A 50 21.19 -1.44 4.68
CA THR A 50 22.12 -1.61 3.54
C THR A 50 23.38 -2.38 3.96
N ASP A 51 23.93 -2.08 5.14
CA ASP A 51 25.09 -2.77 5.69
C ASP A 51 24.78 -4.22 6.07
N LEU A 52 23.65 -4.48 6.75
CA LEU A 52 23.20 -5.83 7.08
C LEU A 52 22.97 -6.67 5.82
N MET A 53 22.37 -6.10 4.77
CA MET A 53 22.18 -6.81 3.50
C MET A 53 23.51 -7.07 2.78
N ARG A 54 24.48 -6.15 2.84
CA ARG A 54 25.83 -6.37 2.30
C ARG A 54 26.50 -7.55 3.00
N ILE A 55 26.49 -7.56 4.33
CA ILE A 55 27.08 -8.63 5.14
C ILE A 55 26.39 -9.95 4.84
N TYR A 56 25.06 -9.97 4.77
CA TYR A 56 24.32 -11.18 4.41
C TYR A 56 24.69 -11.70 3.02
N ARG A 57 24.84 -10.81 2.02
CA ARG A 57 25.25 -11.21 0.67
C ARG A 57 26.64 -11.86 0.65
N ASP A 58 27.57 -11.34 1.45
CA ASP A 58 28.97 -11.77 1.39
C ASP A 58 29.25 -12.98 2.31
N SER A 59 28.52 -13.12 3.42
CA SER A 59 28.74 -14.16 4.43
C SER A 59 27.66 -15.24 4.50
N ALA A 60 26.49 -15.02 3.90
CA ALA A 60 25.29 -15.84 4.07
C ALA A 60 24.89 -16.11 5.54
N SER A 61 25.28 -15.20 6.46
CA SER A 61 25.00 -15.34 7.89
C SER A 61 23.51 -15.26 8.20
N ASN A 62 22.99 -16.27 8.92
CA ASN A 62 21.60 -16.29 9.38
C ASN A 62 21.30 -15.10 10.32
N GLU A 63 22.26 -14.72 11.17
CA GLU A 63 22.07 -13.60 12.11
C GLU A 63 21.94 -12.27 11.37
N ALA A 64 22.75 -12.05 10.32
CA ALA A 64 22.65 -10.85 9.49
C ALA A 64 21.27 -10.73 8.84
N PHE A 65 20.70 -11.86 8.38
CA PHE A 65 19.37 -11.88 7.79
C PHE A 65 18.26 -11.68 8.84
N SER A 66 18.38 -12.29 10.04
CA SER A 66 17.42 -12.10 11.13
C SER A 66 17.33 -10.63 11.54
N LEU A 67 18.48 -10.00 11.77
CA LEU A 67 18.56 -8.57 12.11
C LEU A 67 18.00 -7.69 10.99
N LEU A 68 18.26 -8.04 9.73
CA LEU A 68 17.70 -7.33 8.58
C LEU A 68 16.17 -7.45 8.52
N TYR A 69 15.64 -8.65 8.77
CA TYR A 69 14.20 -8.91 8.77
C TYR A 69 13.50 -8.15 9.91
N GLU A 70 14.01 -8.27 11.13
CA GLU A 70 13.47 -7.61 12.33
C GLU A 70 13.46 -6.08 12.17
N LEU A 71 14.52 -5.51 11.62
CA LEU A 71 14.62 -4.06 11.38
C LEU A 71 13.60 -3.53 10.35
N ASN A 72 13.24 -4.33 9.34
CA ASN A 72 12.53 -3.84 8.15
C ASN A 72 11.11 -4.41 7.96
N ASN A 73 10.72 -5.50 8.63
CA ASN A 73 9.47 -6.21 8.34
C ASN A 73 8.25 -5.29 8.40
N GLU A 74 8.11 -4.47 9.46
CA GLU A 74 6.93 -3.63 9.63
C GLU A 74 6.85 -2.53 8.57
N GLY A 75 7.98 -1.92 8.21
CA GLY A 75 7.98 -0.87 7.18
C GLY A 75 7.78 -1.42 5.78
N VAL A 76 8.30 -2.61 5.50
CA VAL A 76 8.03 -3.34 4.25
C VAL A 76 6.55 -3.70 4.18
N LEU A 77 5.97 -4.20 5.27
CA LEU A 77 4.55 -4.53 5.36
C LEU A 77 3.66 -3.29 5.14
N ARG A 78 3.95 -2.16 5.80
CA ARG A 78 3.23 -0.89 5.57
C ARG A 78 3.29 -0.44 4.11
N LEU A 79 4.44 -0.62 3.46
CA LEU A 79 4.60 -0.27 2.05
C LEU A 79 3.80 -1.23 1.14
N ILE A 80 3.81 -2.52 1.43
CA ILE A 80 2.97 -3.52 0.74
C ILE A 80 1.50 -3.15 0.85
N PHE A 81 1.01 -2.83 2.05
CA PHE A 81 -0.36 -2.33 2.27
C PHE A 81 -0.67 -1.11 1.39
N HIS A 82 0.24 -0.14 1.29
CA HIS A 82 0.05 1.02 0.44
C HIS A 82 -0.10 0.66 -1.05
N HIS A 83 0.67 -0.33 -1.52
CA HIS A 83 0.57 -0.82 -2.90
C HIS A 83 -0.71 -1.65 -3.13
N LEU A 84 -1.11 -2.47 -2.16
CA LEU A 84 -2.31 -3.30 -2.23
C LEU A 84 -3.60 -2.51 -2.10
N ARG A 85 -3.62 -1.38 -1.39
CA ARG A 85 -4.79 -0.48 -1.33
C ARG A 85 -5.25 0.04 -2.70
N ARG A 86 -4.36 0.02 -3.69
CA ARG A 86 -4.68 0.39 -5.08
C ARG A 86 -5.09 -0.80 -5.95
N SER A 87 -4.98 -2.02 -5.44
CA SER A 87 -5.42 -3.25 -6.09
C SER A 87 -6.90 -3.47 -5.78
N PHE A 88 -7.67 -3.89 -6.78
CA PHE A 88 -9.10 -4.18 -6.63
C PHE A 88 -9.38 -5.56 -6.01
N TYR A 89 -8.38 -6.44 -5.98
CA TYR A 89 -8.53 -7.81 -5.49
C TYR A 89 -7.97 -7.98 -4.08
N ALA A 90 -8.68 -8.77 -3.27
CA ALA A 90 -8.24 -9.16 -1.94
C ALA A 90 -6.99 -10.05 -2.06
N VAL A 91 -5.87 -9.51 -1.61
CA VAL A 91 -4.57 -10.18 -1.53
C VAL A 91 -4.07 -9.94 -0.11
N ASP A 92 -3.65 -11.00 0.57
CA ASP A 92 -3.06 -10.86 1.90
C ASP A 92 -1.69 -10.17 1.80
N ALA A 93 -1.50 -9.12 2.61
CA ALA A 93 -0.24 -8.42 2.71
C ALA A 93 0.85 -9.29 3.36
N ALA A 94 0.47 -10.21 4.25
CA ALA A 94 1.40 -11.14 4.90
C ALA A 94 2.00 -12.14 3.89
N ASP A 95 1.20 -12.70 2.98
CA ASP A 95 1.68 -13.57 1.91
C ASP A 95 2.69 -12.86 1.00
N VAL A 96 2.39 -11.60 0.64
CA VAL A 96 3.29 -10.78 -0.17
C VAL A 96 4.57 -10.46 0.59
N LEU A 97 4.48 -10.17 1.89
CA LEU A 97 5.65 -9.92 2.75
C LEU A 97 6.58 -11.13 2.77
N GLN A 98 6.01 -12.32 2.96
CA GLN A 98 6.76 -13.58 2.96
C GLN A 98 7.48 -13.80 1.63
N GLU A 99 6.79 -13.61 0.50
CA GLU A 99 7.41 -13.78 -0.81
C GLU A 99 8.48 -12.69 -1.11
N VAL A 100 8.31 -11.47 -0.60
CA VAL A 100 9.34 -10.42 -0.69
C VAL A 100 10.61 -10.84 0.04
N PHE A 101 10.52 -11.24 1.30
CA PHE A 101 11.69 -11.66 2.07
C PHE A 101 12.30 -12.97 1.56
N PHE A 102 11.47 -13.90 1.06
CA PHE A 102 11.96 -15.09 0.37
C PHE A 102 12.79 -14.74 -0.88
N ASN A 103 12.36 -13.75 -1.67
CA ASN A 103 13.14 -13.29 -2.82
C ASN A 103 14.45 -12.60 -2.42
N ILE A 104 14.45 -11.85 -1.32
CA ILE A 104 15.67 -11.24 -0.75
C ILE A 104 16.64 -12.35 -0.32
N TYR A 105 16.15 -13.35 0.40
CA TYR A 105 16.92 -14.52 0.84
C TYR A 105 17.47 -15.35 -0.33
N ARG A 106 16.67 -15.56 -1.37
CA ARG A 106 17.03 -16.40 -2.53
C ARG A 106 17.99 -15.72 -3.50
N TYR A 107 17.95 -14.39 -3.61
CA TYR A 107 18.73 -13.65 -4.61
C TYR A 107 19.62 -12.53 -4.03
N PRO A 108 20.42 -12.78 -2.98
CA PRO A 108 21.25 -11.74 -2.36
C PRO A 108 22.33 -11.22 -3.30
N PHE A 109 22.85 -12.05 -4.20
CA PHE A 109 23.87 -11.69 -5.19
C PHE A 109 23.42 -10.60 -6.19
N LYS A 110 22.12 -10.37 -6.35
CA LYS A 110 21.59 -9.28 -7.20
C LYS A 110 21.63 -7.92 -6.51
N PHE A 111 21.90 -7.89 -5.20
CA PHE A 111 21.98 -6.66 -4.43
C PHE A 111 23.31 -5.94 -4.69
N LYS A 112 23.21 -4.64 -4.99
CA LYS A 112 24.37 -3.76 -5.17
C LYS A 112 24.34 -2.64 -4.11
N PRO A 113 25.35 -2.54 -3.24
CA PRO A 113 25.40 -1.59 -2.12
C PRO A 113 26.05 -0.26 -2.54
N ASP A 114 25.60 0.35 -3.63
CA ASP A 114 26.21 1.57 -4.19
C ASP A 114 25.84 2.85 -3.41
N ARG A 115 24.75 2.83 -2.64
CA ARG A 115 24.23 4.01 -1.92
C ARG A 115 23.69 3.63 -0.54
N PRO A 116 23.66 4.58 0.42
CA PRO A 116 23.07 4.39 1.76
C PRO A 116 21.61 3.91 1.78
N SER A 117 20.84 4.15 0.71
CA SER A 117 19.43 3.71 0.58
C SER A 117 19.25 2.63 -0.49
N ALA A 118 20.33 1.92 -0.85
CA ALA A 118 20.30 0.89 -1.88
C ALA A 118 19.35 -0.25 -1.52
N PHE A 119 19.38 -0.72 -0.27
CA PHE A 119 18.47 -1.78 0.19
C PHE A 119 17.02 -1.33 0.00
N ARG A 120 16.71 -0.09 0.39
CA ARG A 120 15.36 0.43 0.26
C ARG A 120 14.85 0.40 -1.18
N ASN A 121 15.64 0.94 -2.11
CA ASN A 121 15.24 1.07 -3.51
C ASN A 121 15.13 -0.32 -4.19
N TRP A 122 16.02 -1.24 -3.83
CA TRP A 122 16.00 -2.62 -4.30
C TRP A 122 14.75 -3.35 -3.80
N THR A 123 14.47 -3.29 -2.50
CA THR A 123 13.29 -3.89 -1.87
C THR A 123 11.98 -3.32 -2.43
N HIS A 124 11.90 -2.01 -2.70
CA HIS A 124 10.77 -1.41 -3.41
C HIS A 124 10.48 -2.06 -4.77
N SER A 125 11.54 -2.40 -5.52
CA SER A 125 11.40 -3.03 -6.83
C SER A 125 10.89 -4.46 -6.71
N ILE A 126 11.34 -5.19 -5.69
CA ILE A 126 10.85 -6.54 -5.36
C ILE A 126 9.36 -6.45 -4.98
N ILE A 127 9.00 -5.60 -4.02
CA ILE A 127 7.61 -5.38 -3.58
C ILE A 127 6.70 -5.08 -4.75
N ARG A 128 7.07 -4.14 -5.62
CA ARG A 128 6.26 -3.77 -6.77
C ARG A 128 6.00 -4.96 -7.69
N ASN A 129 7.02 -5.77 -7.97
CA ASN A 129 6.88 -6.94 -8.83
C ASN A 129 6.04 -8.04 -8.17
N THR A 130 6.24 -8.30 -6.87
CA THR A 130 5.49 -9.30 -6.10
C THR A 130 4.02 -8.92 -5.97
N VAL A 131 3.71 -7.67 -5.63
CA VAL A 131 2.33 -7.16 -5.58
C VAL A 131 1.63 -7.30 -6.93
N LEU A 132 2.30 -6.92 -8.03
CA LEU A 132 1.74 -7.08 -9.38
C LEU A 132 1.50 -8.55 -9.73
N LYS A 133 2.40 -9.46 -9.33
CA LYS A 133 2.25 -10.90 -9.53
C LYS A 133 1.03 -11.44 -8.79
N HIS A 134 0.88 -11.11 -7.51
CA HIS A 134 -0.26 -11.53 -6.68
C HIS A 134 -1.57 -10.94 -7.19
N SER A 135 -1.61 -9.66 -7.51
CA SER A 135 -2.80 -8.99 -8.06
C SER A 135 -3.26 -9.62 -9.38
N ARG A 136 -2.32 -9.94 -10.29
CA ARG A 136 -2.63 -10.66 -11.55
C ARG A 136 -3.13 -12.09 -11.31
N ARG A 137 -2.58 -12.78 -10.32
CA ARG A 137 -3.03 -14.13 -9.93
C ARG A 137 -4.44 -14.08 -9.36
N ALA A 138 -4.72 -13.14 -8.47
CA ALA A 138 -6.04 -12.92 -7.89
C ALA A 138 -7.07 -12.56 -8.98
N GLN A 139 -6.72 -11.67 -9.92
CA GLN A 139 -7.55 -11.36 -11.09
C GLN A 139 -7.88 -12.61 -11.92
N ARG A 140 -6.89 -13.46 -12.21
CA ARG A 140 -7.09 -14.68 -12.99
C ARG A 140 -7.97 -15.68 -12.24
N ASN A 141 -7.71 -15.90 -10.96
CA ASN A 141 -8.50 -16.81 -10.14
C ASN A 141 -9.96 -16.35 -10.04
N HIS A 142 -10.18 -15.04 -9.92
CA HIS A 142 -11.53 -14.46 -9.93
C HIS A 142 -12.23 -14.65 -11.29
N ALA A 143 -11.52 -14.44 -12.40
CA ALA A 143 -12.06 -14.67 -13.75
C ALA A 143 -12.43 -16.15 -14.00
N VAL A 144 -11.67 -17.09 -13.45
CA VAL A 144 -11.94 -18.54 -13.54
C VAL A 144 -13.12 -18.95 -12.65
N SER A 145 -13.32 -18.26 -11.53
CA SER A 145 -14.46 -18.47 -10.63
C SER A 145 -15.81 -18.10 -11.26
N LEU A 146 -15.84 -17.14 -12.20
CA LEU A 146 -17.04 -16.80 -12.97
C LEU A 146 -17.32 -17.78 -14.14
N SER A 147 -16.30 -18.46 -14.67
CA SER A 147 -16.46 -19.39 -15.79
C SER A 147 -16.64 -20.86 -15.38
N THR A 148 -16.54 -21.17 -14.08
CA THR A 148 -16.69 -22.53 -13.55
C THR A 148 -17.82 -22.54 -12.53
N SER A 149 -19.05 -22.39 -13.03
CA SER A 149 -20.23 -22.81 -12.29
C SER A 149 -20.60 -24.21 -12.77
N VAL A 150 -20.89 -25.07 -11.81
CA VAL A 150 -21.48 -26.42 -11.91
C VAL A 150 -20.48 -27.59 -12.01
N GLU A 151 -20.68 -28.53 -11.08
CA GLU A 151 -20.17 -29.90 -10.98
C GLU A 151 -18.88 -30.13 -10.16
N LYS A 152 -19.07 -30.28 -8.85
CA LYS A 152 -18.48 -31.42 -8.13
C LYS A 152 -19.40 -31.88 -7.01
N GLU A 153 -20.07 -33.00 -7.27
CA GLU A 153 -20.81 -33.81 -6.31
C GLU A 153 -19.87 -34.38 -5.24
N GLN A 154 -20.35 -34.29 -4.00
CA GLN A 154 -20.22 -35.23 -2.87
C GLN A 154 -18.96 -36.12 -2.81
N ARG A 155 -18.07 -35.79 -1.88
CA ARG A 155 -17.42 -36.80 -1.02
C ARG A 155 -17.45 -36.32 0.42
N ASP A 156 -17.99 -37.18 1.28
CA ASP A 156 -17.94 -37.11 2.73
C ASP A 156 -16.49 -37.04 3.21
N GLU A 157 -16.05 -35.86 3.61
CA GLU A 157 -15.00 -35.69 4.62
C GLU A 157 -15.53 -34.65 5.61
N LEU A 158 -15.66 -35.07 6.86
CA LEU A 158 -16.11 -34.26 7.99
C LEU A 158 -15.36 -32.91 8.00
N PRO A 159 -16.07 -31.76 7.92
CA PRO A 159 -15.43 -30.46 8.07
C PRO A 159 -14.74 -30.38 9.43
N LEU A 160 -13.41 -30.24 9.42
CA LEU A 160 -12.69 -29.72 10.57
C LEU A 160 -13.27 -28.32 10.85
N GLU A 161 -13.97 -28.17 11.97
CA GLU A 161 -14.33 -26.87 12.52
C GLU A 161 -13.03 -26.13 12.85
N LEU A 162 -12.58 -25.30 11.91
CA LEU A 162 -11.61 -24.26 12.19
C LEU A 162 -12.31 -23.26 13.11
N GLU A 163 -11.70 -22.97 14.27
CA GLU A 163 -12.14 -21.87 15.13
C GLU A 163 -12.32 -20.61 14.27
N ASP A 164 -13.51 -20.02 14.32
CA ASP A 164 -13.82 -18.77 13.65
C ASP A 164 -13.03 -17.64 14.31
N ALA A 165 -11.85 -17.35 13.78
CA ALA A 165 -11.06 -16.17 14.13
C ALA A 165 -11.79 -14.85 13.78
N GLY A 166 -12.99 -14.94 13.19
CA GLY A 166 -13.94 -13.86 12.93
C GLY A 166 -15.09 -13.77 13.93
N ALA A 167 -15.03 -14.38 15.11
CA ALA A 167 -15.96 -14.09 16.22
C ALA A 167 -15.72 -12.65 16.75
N ALA A 168 -16.07 -11.67 15.91
CA ALA A 168 -16.16 -10.27 16.27
C ALA A 168 -17.16 -10.15 17.42
N SER A 169 -16.75 -9.48 18.49
CA SER A 169 -17.64 -9.09 19.57
C SER A 169 -18.84 -8.33 18.97
N PRO A 170 -20.07 -8.49 19.49
CA PRO A 170 -21.23 -7.74 19.01
C PRO A 170 -21.01 -6.23 18.90
N LEU A 171 -20.09 -5.66 19.69
CA LEU A 171 -19.66 -4.26 19.63
C LEU A 171 -18.76 -3.92 18.42
N ASP A 172 -17.89 -4.83 17.99
CA ASP A 172 -17.04 -4.65 16.81
C ASP A 172 -17.87 -4.72 15.51
N SER A 173 -18.87 -5.61 15.47
CA SER A 173 -19.78 -5.74 14.32
C SER A 173 -20.60 -4.47 14.03
N THR A 174 -20.92 -3.67 15.06
CA THR A 174 -21.64 -2.40 14.90
C THR A 174 -20.74 -1.27 14.43
N ALA A 175 -19.52 -1.14 14.97
CA ALA A 175 -18.58 -0.10 14.57
C ALA A 175 -18.04 -0.34 13.15
N GLU A 176 -17.78 -1.59 12.78
CA GLU A 176 -17.41 -1.97 11.42
C GLU A 176 -18.54 -1.74 10.43
N ARG A 177 -19.80 -1.97 10.83
CA ARG A 177 -20.97 -1.71 10.00
C ARG A 177 -21.22 -0.22 9.79
N GLU A 178 -21.10 0.61 10.83
CA GLU A 178 -21.17 2.07 10.71
C GLU A 178 -20.04 2.60 9.81
N ALA A 179 -18.80 2.13 10.02
CA ALA A 179 -17.67 2.49 9.16
C ALA A 179 -17.85 2.01 7.71
N HIS A 180 -18.49 0.85 7.50
CA HIS A 180 -18.82 0.34 6.18
C HIS A 180 -19.93 1.16 5.51
N GLU A 181 -20.98 1.53 6.23
CA GLU A 181 -22.07 2.39 5.74
C GLU A 181 -21.53 3.79 5.37
N ASP A 182 -20.64 4.36 6.19
CA ASP A 182 -19.93 5.61 5.89
C ASP A 182 -19.01 5.48 4.68
N LEU A 183 -18.28 4.36 4.54
CA LEU A 183 -17.42 4.08 3.39
C LEU A 183 -18.27 3.95 2.11
N VAL A 184 -19.39 3.24 2.15
CA VAL A 184 -20.33 3.07 1.03
C VAL A 184 -20.93 4.43 0.65
N GLY A 185 -21.33 5.24 1.62
CA GLY A 185 -21.81 6.60 1.38
C GLY A 185 -20.75 7.51 0.75
N ALA A 186 -19.53 7.48 1.28
CA ALA A 186 -18.40 8.21 0.73
C ALA A 186 -18.03 7.73 -0.69
N TRP A 187 -18.14 6.43 -0.95
CA TRP A 187 -17.89 5.82 -2.25
C TRP A 187 -18.95 6.22 -3.29
N MET A 188 -20.23 6.21 -2.92
CA MET A 188 -21.32 6.69 -3.77
C MET A 188 -21.14 8.16 -4.14
N LEU A 189 -20.77 8.99 -3.16
CA LEU A 189 -20.50 10.41 -3.38
C LEU A 189 -19.27 10.60 -4.29
N TYR A 190 -18.22 9.81 -4.08
CA TYR A 190 -17.04 9.80 -4.94
C TYR A 190 -17.38 9.43 -6.38
N LEU A 191 -18.17 8.37 -6.59
CA LEU A 191 -18.63 7.96 -7.93
C LEU A 191 -19.50 9.03 -8.58
N HIS A 192 -20.38 9.68 -7.83
CA HIS A 192 -21.22 10.75 -8.34
C HIS A 192 -20.37 11.92 -8.86
N TYR A 193 -19.39 12.37 -8.06
CA TYR A 193 -18.48 13.43 -8.49
C TYR A 193 -17.54 13.01 -9.61
N TYR A 194 -17.10 11.76 -9.62
CA TYR A 194 -16.30 11.20 -10.71
C TYR A 194 -17.10 11.19 -12.01
N LEU A 195 -18.35 10.72 -11.98
CA LEU A 195 -19.24 10.71 -13.14
C LEU A 195 -19.50 12.13 -13.65
N HIS A 196 -19.75 13.08 -12.75
CA HIS A 196 -19.89 14.49 -13.12
C HIS A 196 -18.62 15.03 -13.79
N ALA A 197 -17.44 14.79 -13.20
CA ALA A 197 -16.16 15.21 -13.77
C ALA A 197 -15.89 14.54 -15.12
N TYR A 198 -16.21 13.26 -15.26
CA TYR A 198 -16.11 12.51 -16.50
C TYR A 198 -17.02 13.09 -17.59
N ARG A 199 -18.25 13.51 -17.26
CA ARG A 199 -19.15 14.18 -18.22
C ARG A 199 -18.54 15.46 -18.79
N CYS A 200 -17.69 16.16 -18.05
CA CYS A 200 -16.99 17.37 -18.51
C CYS A 200 -15.81 17.11 -19.48
N LEU A 201 -15.39 15.85 -19.69
CA LEU A 201 -14.36 15.51 -20.69
C LEU A 201 -14.91 15.59 -22.11
N THR A 202 -14.02 15.89 -23.06
CA THR A 202 -14.37 15.85 -24.48
C THR A 202 -14.66 14.42 -24.92
N PRO A 203 -15.47 14.20 -25.98
CA PRO A 203 -15.77 12.85 -26.48
C PRO A 203 -14.50 12.04 -26.82
N ARG A 204 -13.47 12.70 -27.35
CA ARG A 204 -12.17 12.07 -27.66
C ARG A 204 -11.40 11.64 -26.40
N GLU A 205 -11.37 12.49 -25.37
CA GLU A 205 -10.74 12.15 -24.09
C GLU A 205 -11.46 11.00 -23.39
N LYS A 206 -12.80 11.00 -23.42
CA LYS A 206 -13.64 9.92 -22.88
C LYS A 206 -13.34 8.59 -23.56
N ARG A 207 -13.33 8.56 -24.90
CA ARG A 207 -13.03 7.36 -25.67
C ARG A 207 -11.61 6.85 -25.37
N ALA A 208 -10.63 7.74 -25.30
CA ALA A 208 -9.25 7.37 -24.95
C ALA A 208 -9.12 6.76 -23.54
N LEU A 209 -9.84 7.33 -22.56
CA LEU A 209 -9.85 6.80 -21.21
C LEU A 209 -10.54 5.43 -21.15
N TYR A 210 -11.68 5.28 -21.83
CA TYR A 210 -12.45 4.03 -21.88
C TYR A 210 -11.63 2.87 -22.47
N LEU A 211 -11.00 3.08 -23.63
CA LEU A 211 -10.20 2.06 -24.31
C LEU A 211 -9.03 1.55 -23.45
N VAL A 212 -8.44 2.39 -22.61
CA VAL A 212 -7.27 2.03 -21.79
C VAL A 212 -7.65 1.54 -20.40
N GLU A 213 -8.64 2.15 -19.75
CA GLU A 213 -9.00 1.86 -18.36
C GLU A 213 -10.13 0.83 -18.21
N VAL A 214 -11.05 0.75 -19.19
CA VAL A 214 -12.18 -0.19 -19.17
C VAL A 214 -11.86 -1.42 -20.03
N ASP A 215 -11.49 -1.20 -21.29
CA ASP A 215 -11.20 -2.31 -22.23
C ASP A 215 -9.80 -2.89 -22.02
N GLY A 216 -8.93 -2.21 -21.27
CA GLY A 216 -7.58 -2.67 -20.94
C GLY A 216 -6.62 -2.76 -22.14
N LEU A 217 -6.93 -2.09 -23.26
CA LEU A 217 -6.11 -2.16 -24.47
C LEU A 217 -4.72 -1.55 -24.25
N PRO A 218 -3.67 -2.15 -24.84
CA PRO A 218 -2.35 -1.56 -24.80
C PRO A 218 -2.33 -0.23 -25.56
N TYR A 219 -1.51 0.72 -25.08
CA TYR A 219 -1.43 2.08 -25.63
C TYR A 219 -1.19 2.15 -27.15
N LYS A 220 -0.51 1.15 -27.73
CA LYS A 220 -0.27 1.07 -29.18
C LYS A 220 -1.55 0.80 -29.96
N GLU A 221 -2.39 -0.10 -29.47
CA GLU A 221 -3.67 -0.48 -30.10
C GLU A 221 -4.73 0.60 -29.89
N ALA A 222 -4.83 1.15 -28.68
CA ALA A 222 -5.72 2.27 -28.39
C ALA A 222 -5.37 3.53 -29.23
N ALA A 223 -4.09 3.75 -29.53
CA ALA A 223 -3.65 4.86 -30.38
C ALA A 223 -4.02 4.63 -31.86
N ALA A 224 -3.90 3.38 -32.34
CA ALA A 224 -4.30 3.00 -33.69
C ALA A 224 -5.82 3.15 -33.88
N GLU A 225 -6.63 2.67 -32.92
CA GLU A 225 -8.09 2.81 -32.88
C GLU A 225 -8.53 4.28 -32.95
N LEU A 226 -7.83 5.16 -32.22
CA LEU A 226 -8.11 6.59 -32.19
C LEU A 226 -7.48 7.38 -33.34
N LYS A 227 -6.71 6.72 -34.23
CA LYS A 227 -5.96 7.34 -35.33
C LYS A 227 -5.04 8.47 -34.86
N VAL A 228 -4.38 8.29 -33.72
CA VAL A 228 -3.41 9.24 -33.13
C VAL A 228 -2.07 8.57 -32.88
N ARG A 229 -1.01 9.37 -32.74
CA ARG A 229 0.29 8.87 -32.27
C ARG A 229 0.21 8.44 -30.80
N VAL A 230 1.04 7.48 -30.40
CA VAL A 230 1.10 6.98 -29.02
C VAL A 230 1.43 8.10 -28.03
N GLU A 231 2.30 9.03 -28.40
CA GLU A 231 2.67 10.20 -27.60
C GLU A 231 1.48 11.14 -27.39
N ASN A 232 0.66 11.33 -28.43
CA ASN A 232 -0.57 12.12 -28.34
C ASN A 232 -1.59 11.42 -27.42
N LEU A 233 -1.73 10.10 -27.50
CA LEU A 233 -2.61 9.33 -26.62
C LEU A 233 -2.21 9.48 -25.15
N LYS A 234 -0.93 9.34 -24.83
CA LYS A 234 -0.39 9.53 -23.47
C LYS A 234 -0.74 10.92 -22.93
N MET A 235 -0.56 11.96 -23.76
CA MET A 235 -0.90 13.33 -23.39
C MET A 235 -2.41 13.54 -23.20
N MET A 236 -3.25 12.92 -24.03
CA MET A 236 -4.70 12.99 -23.89
C MET A 236 -5.16 12.34 -22.58
N ILE A 237 -4.67 11.14 -22.26
CA ILE A 237 -5.01 10.43 -21.00
C ILE A 237 -4.54 11.24 -19.79
N PHE A 238 -3.33 11.79 -19.85
CA PHE A 238 -2.81 12.63 -18.78
C PHE A 238 -3.68 13.87 -18.55
N ARG A 239 -4.08 14.57 -19.62
CA ARG A 239 -4.96 15.74 -19.55
C ARG A 239 -6.35 15.37 -19.03
N ALA A 240 -6.92 14.27 -19.51
CA ALA A 240 -8.20 13.74 -19.06
C ALA A 240 -8.19 13.47 -17.54
N ARG A 241 -7.19 12.73 -17.04
CA ARG A 241 -7.02 12.45 -15.60
C ARG A 241 -6.82 13.72 -14.78
N ARG A 242 -5.99 14.66 -15.26
CA ARG A 242 -5.77 15.93 -14.58
C ARG A 242 -7.05 16.74 -14.48
N LYS A 243 -7.87 16.76 -15.53
CA LYS A 243 -9.15 17.47 -15.56
C LYS A 243 -10.15 16.86 -14.58
N ILE A 244 -10.26 15.52 -14.53
CA ILE A 244 -11.08 14.82 -13.54
C ILE A 244 -10.62 15.20 -12.13
N HIS A 245 -9.32 15.07 -11.85
CA HIS A 245 -8.74 15.38 -10.55
C HIS A 245 -8.97 16.84 -10.13
N THR A 246 -8.81 17.81 -11.03
CA THR A 246 -9.06 19.23 -10.74
C THR A 246 -10.52 19.50 -10.41
N ILE A 247 -11.46 18.90 -11.17
CA ILE A 247 -12.90 19.06 -10.91
C ILE A 247 -13.27 18.44 -9.55
N MET A 248 -12.80 17.21 -9.29
CA MET A 248 -13.06 16.51 -8.03
C MET A 248 -12.48 17.29 -6.84
N LYS A 249 -11.22 17.74 -6.93
CA LYS A 249 -10.57 18.54 -5.88
C LYS A 249 -11.40 19.79 -5.56
N ARG A 250 -11.89 20.51 -6.57
CA ARG A 250 -12.73 21.70 -6.37
C ARG A 250 -14.03 21.35 -5.64
N GLN A 251 -14.72 20.28 -6.05
CA GLN A 251 -15.97 19.85 -5.41
C GLN A 251 -15.77 19.41 -3.96
N PHE A 252 -14.69 18.67 -3.66
CA PHE A 252 -14.37 18.29 -2.28
C PHE A 252 -13.99 19.48 -1.41
N THR A 253 -13.19 20.41 -1.92
CA THR A 253 -12.85 21.65 -1.20
C THR A 253 -14.08 22.55 -0.98
N THR A 254 -14.98 22.64 -1.97
CA THR A 254 -16.25 23.37 -1.80
C THR A 254 -17.17 22.70 -0.78
N GLY A 255 -17.24 21.37 -0.75
CA GLY A 255 -17.98 20.61 0.26
C GLY A 255 -17.43 20.84 1.67
N GLN A 256 -16.10 20.86 1.83
CA GLN A 256 -15.44 21.10 3.12
C GLN A 256 -15.68 22.53 3.63
N ASN A 257 -15.58 23.53 2.74
CA ASN A 257 -15.90 24.91 3.07
C ASN A 257 -17.39 25.13 3.41
N ALA A 258 -18.30 24.34 2.82
CA ALA A 258 -19.72 24.38 3.12
C ALA A 258 -20.06 23.73 4.47
N LEU A 259 -19.36 22.66 4.84
CA LEU A 259 -19.41 22.03 6.17
C LEU A 259 -18.92 23.02 7.23
N ASP A 260 -17.74 23.62 7.06
CA ASP A 260 -17.19 24.60 8.00
C ASP A 260 -18.14 25.79 8.23
N ARG A 261 -18.75 26.33 7.17
CA ARG A 261 -19.73 27.42 7.30
C ARG A 261 -20.99 27.03 8.08
N ARG A 262 -21.49 25.80 7.92
CA ARG A 262 -22.63 25.29 8.69
C ARG A 262 -22.26 25.05 10.16
N THR A 263 -21.06 24.55 10.42
CA THR A 263 -20.53 24.37 11.79
C THR A 263 -20.37 25.71 12.51
N VAL A 264 -19.82 26.72 11.81
CA VAL A 264 -19.68 28.09 12.33
C VAL A 264 -21.05 28.75 12.54
N ALA A 265 -21.98 28.64 11.59
CA ALA A 265 -23.33 29.17 11.75
C ALA A 265 -24.10 28.51 12.92
N GLY A 266 -23.90 27.20 13.13
CA GLY A 266 -24.46 26.47 14.27
C GLY A 266 -23.83 26.84 15.61
N ALA A 267 -22.56 27.25 15.65
CA ALA A 267 -21.90 27.76 16.85
C ALA A 267 -22.40 29.17 17.22
N VAL A 268 -22.52 30.08 16.24
CA VAL A 268 -23.04 31.44 16.45
C VAL A 268 -24.49 31.42 16.96
N ARG A 269 -25.33 30.52 16.43
CA ARG A 269 -26.73 30.37 16.86
C ARG A 269 -26.87 29.78 18.27
N ARG A 270 -25.86 29.07 18.76
CA ARG A 270 -25.81 28.54 20.15
C ARG A 270 -25.37 29.63 21.14
N ASN A 271 -24.38 30.44 20.80
CA ASN A 271 -23.98 31.59 21.64
C ASN A 271 -25.08 32.65 21.76
N ALA A 272 -25.84 32.92 20.69
CA ALA A 272 -26.95 33.87 20.74
C ALA A 272 -28.12 33.41 21.65
N ARG A 273 -28.21 32.11 21.96
CA ARG A 273 -29.23 31.57 22.89
C ARG A 273 -28.78 31.60 24.35
N THR A 274 -27.48 31.66 24.62
CA THR A 274 -26.93 31.73 25.98
C THR A 274 -26.86 33.17 26.51
N GLU A 275 -26.75 34.17 25.65
CA GLU A 275 -26.70 35.60 26.04
C GLU A 275 -28.09 36.24 26.24
N GLY A 276 -29.18 35.62 25.75
CA GLY A 276 -30.56 36.14 25.90
C GLY A 276 -31.29 35.70 27.18
N ARG A 277 -30.58 35.17 28.18
CA ARG A 277 -31.15 34.65 29.43
C ARG A 277 -30.52 35.23 30.72
N GLY A 278 -29.74 36.31 30.57
CA GLY A 278 -29.20 37.11 31.68
C GLY A 278 -30.07 38.32 31.96
#